data_AF-A0A3M1G4I9-F1
#
_entry.id   AF-A0A3M1G4I9-F1
#
_cell.length_a   1.000
_cell.length_b   1.000
_cell.length_c   1.000
_cell.angle_alpha   90.00
_cell.angle_beta   90.00
_cell.angle_gamma   90.00
#
_symmetry.space_group_name_H-M   'P 1'
#
loop_
_entity.id
_entity.type
_entity.pdbx_description
1 polymer ?
#
loop_
_entity_poly.entity_id
_entity_poly.type
_entity_poly.pdbx_seq_one_letter_code
_entity_poly.pdbx_strand_id
1 'polypeptide(L)'
;MKAGIFLSVRNKATRLPGKVLLDLAGKTVTERLLERLQCAQEADMIAVTTSPHPDDAILGEIARRCGVEVFYGSEDDKLDRYLQAARHFHVDLAVIVDGDDP
;
A
#
# COMPACT_ATOMS: atom_id res chain seq x y z
N MET A 1 20.10 5.39 -7.55
CA MET A 1 19.44 4.84 -6.36
C MET A 1 17.98 5.24 -6.45
N LYS A 2 17.08 4.29 -6.69
CA LYS A 2 15.63 4.52 -6.78
C LYS A 2 14.99 4.36 -5.41
N ALA A 3 14.37 5.41 -4.89
CA ALA A 3 13.63 5.40 -3.64
C ALA A 3 12.14 5.13 -3.88
N GLY A 4 11.57 4.15 -3.18
CA GLY A 4 10.16 3.78 -3.29
C GLY A 4 9.46 3.78 -1.94
N ILE A 5 8.25 4.33 -1.89
CA ILE A 5 7.36 4.19 -0.73
C ILE A 5 6.43 3.00 -0.96
N PHE A 6 6.44 2.05 -0.03
CA PHE A 6 5.54 0.91 -0.04
C PHE A 6 4.48 1.07 1.05
N LEU A 7 3.24 1.35 0.64
CA LEU A 7 2.08 1.31 1.51
C LEU A 7 1.70 -0.16 1.73
N SER A 8 2.05 -0.71 2.88
CA SER A 8 1.75 -2.10 3.26
C SER A 8 0.36 -2.19 3.88
N VAL A 9 -0.60 -2.71 3.11
CA VAL A 9 -2.00 -2.75 3.55
C VAL A 9 -2.66 -4.07 3.15
N ARG A 10 -3.50 -4.59 4.06
CA ARG A 10 -4.39 -5.76 3.85
C ARG A 10 -5.68 -5.54 4.63
N ASN A 11 -6.77 -6.10 4.14
CA ASN A 11 -8.09 -6.09 4.75
C ASN A 11 -8.27 -7.27 5.74
N LYS A 12 -7.39 -7.37 6.75
CA LYS A 12 -7.37 -8.47 7.75
C LYS A 12 -7.49 -7.99 9.20
N ALA A 13 -7.96 -6.76 9.41
CA ALA A 13 -8.04 -6.18 10.74
C ALA A 13 -9.10 -6.89 11.61
N THR A 14 -8.70 -7.32 12.82
CA THR A 14 -9.61 -8.02 13.75
C THR A 14 -10.29 -7.08 14.75
N ARG A 15 -9.58 -6.05 15.23
CA ARG A 15 -10.10 -5.07 16.21
C ARG A 15 -11.13 -4.11 15.61
N LEU A 16 -10.90 -3.70 14.36
CA LEU A 16 -11.82 -2.88 13.57
C LEU A 16 -11.84 -3.43 12.14
N PRO A 17 -12.69 -4.42 11.85
CA PRO A 17 -12.81 -5.01 10.52
C PRO A 17 -13.12 -3.96 9.46
N GLY A 18 -12.47 -4.08 8.29
CA GLY A 18 -12.66 -3.13 7.20
C GLY A 18 -12.08 -1.73 7.45
N LYS A 19 -11.28 -1.51 8.51
CA LYS A 19 -10.76 -0.17 8.87
C LYS A 19 -10.13 0.61 7.71
N VAL A 20 -9.41 -0.09 6.84
CA VAL A 20 -8.67 0.49 5.71
C VAL A 20 -9.59 1.01 4.60
N LEU A 21 -10.88 0.62 4.64
CA LEU A 21 -11.93 1.00 3.71
C LEU A 21 -12.97 1.94 4.33
N LEU A 22 -12.89 2.24 5.63
CA LEU A 22 -13.84 3.13 6.29
C LEU A 22 -13.74 4.55 5.71
N ASP A 23 -14.87 5.24 5.68
CA ASP A 23 -14.92 6.65 5.26
C ASP A 23 -14.17 7.52 6.26
N LEU A 24 -13.24 8.30 5.72
CA LEU A 24 -12.49 9.35 6.39
C LEU A 24 -12.64 10.64 5.58
N ALA A 25 -13.72 11.35 5.89
CA ALA A 25 -14.12 12.60 5.26
C ALA A 25 -14.38 12.45 3.74
N GLY A 26 -15.20 11.48 3.34
CA GLY A 26 -15.63 11.29 1.95
C GLY A 26 -14.66 10.48 1.07
N LYS A 27 -13.62 9.87 1.66
CA LYS A 27 -12.68 8.94 1.00
C LYS A 27 -12.32 7.84 1.96
N THR A 28 -11.94 6.67 1.46
CA THR A 28 -11.44 5.59 2.33
C THR A 28 -10.16 5.98 3.05
N VAL A 29 -9.89 5.36 4.22
CA VAL A 29 -8.61 5.50 4.94
C VAL A 29 -7.41 5.26 4.01
N THR A 30 -7.47 4.23 3.15
CA THR A 30 -6.41 3.94 2.18
C THR A 30 -6.23 5.06 1.15
N GLU A 31 -7.33 5.63 0.63
CA GLU A 31 -7.24 6.77 -0.29
C GLU A 31 -6.62 7.99 0.39
N ARG A 32 -6.98 8.29 1.64
CA ARG A 32 -6.38 9.39 2.41
C ARG A 32 -4.89 9.20 2.64
N LEU A 33 -4.46 7.99 2.98
CA LEU A 33 -3.05 7.63 3.09
C LEU A 33 -2.31 7.89 1.78
N LEU A 34 -2.84 7.39 0.66
CA LEU A 34 -2.22 7.58 -0.64
C LEU A 34 -2.09 9.06 -1.02
N GLU A 35 -3.11 9.89 -0.77
CA GLU A 35 -3.02 11.34 -0.98
C GLU A 35 -1.89 12.00 -0.19
N ARG A 36 -1.72 11.60 1.08
CA ARG A 36 -0.63 12.12 1.93
C ARG A 36 0.73 11.65 1.45
N LEU A 37 0.86 10.38 1.06
CA LEU A 37 2.10 9.84 0.52
C LEU A 37 2.50 10.51 -0.80
N GLN A 38 1.53 10.88 -1.64
CA GLN A 38 1.75 11.62 -2.87
C GLN A 38 2.29 13.05 -2.65
N CYS A 39 2.28 13.56 -1.41
CA CYS A 39 2.91 14.83 -1.07
C CYS A 39 4.42 14.70 -0.79
N ALA A 40 4.97 13.48 -0.72
CA ALA A 40 6.41 13.24 -0.54
C ALA A 40 7.20 13.68 -1.79
N GLN A 41 8.25 14.47 -1.60
CA GLN A 41 9.02 15.07 -2.70
C GLN A 41 10.27 14.26 -3.07
N GLU A 42 10.74 13.37 -2.19
CA GLU A 42 12.00 12.62 -2.37
C GLU A 42 11.80 11.19 -2.88
N ALA A 43 10.55 10.72 -2.97
CA ALA A 43 10.25 9.38 -3.46
C ALA A 43 10.09 9.38 -4.98
N ASP A 44 10.75 8.42 -5.66
CA ASP A 44 10.59 8.24 -7.11
C ASP A 44 9.28 7.52 -7.47
N MET A 45 8.72 6.76 -6.52
CA MET A 45 7.48 6.03 -6.71
C MET A 45 6.75 5.69 -5.42
N ILE A 46 5.46 5.39 -5.56
CA ILE A 46 4.61 4.85 -4.49
C ILE A 46 3.96 3.57 -5.02
N ALA A 47 3.96 2.52 -4.20
CA ALA A 47 3.23 1.29 -4.49
C ALA A 47 2.43 0.83 -3.28
N VAL A 48 1.21 0.35 -3.52
CA VAL A 48 0.46 -0.46 -2.56
C VAL A 48 1.03 -1.88 -2.59
N THR A 49 1.50 -2.37 -1.44
CA THR A 49 1.95 -3.76 -1.29
C THR A 49 0.91 -4.53 -0.47
N THR A 50 0.18 -5.42 -1.13
CA THR A 50 -0.96 -6.17 -0.57
C THR A 50 -0.86 -7.66 -0.88
N SER A 51 -1.84 -8.47 -0.46
CA SER A 51 -1.88 -9.91 -0.78
C SER A 51 -2.80 -10.20 -1.97
N PRO A 52 -2.63 -11.36 -2.65
CA PRO A 52 -3.55 -11.81 -3.71
C PRO A 52 -4.90 -12.31 -3.17
N HIS A 53 -5.14 -12.24 -1.85
CA HIS A 53 -6.41 -12.67 -1.26
C HIS A 53 -7.58 -11.85 -1.85
N PRO A 54 -8.75 -12.46 -2.15
CA PRO A 54 -9.88 -11.75 -2.75
C PRO A 54 -10.34 -10.51 -1.96
N ASP A 55 -10.33 -10.57 -0.63
CA ASP A 55 -10.68 -9.45 0.24
C ASP A 55 -9.75 -8.23 0.09
N ASP A 56 -8.55 -8.44 -0.44
CA ASP A 56 -7.54 -7.43 -0.68
C ASP A 56 -7.61 -6.84 -2.11
N ALA A 57 -8.42 -7.41 -3.01
CA ALA A 57 -8.52 -6.96 -4.40
C ALA A 57 -8.92 -5.48 -4.51
N ILE A 58 -9.82 -5.02 -3.63
CA ILE A 58 -10.27 -3.63 -3.53
C ILE A 58 -9.10 -2.65 -3.25
N LEU A 59 -8.06 -3.08 -2.55
CA LEU A 59 -6.89 -2.24 -2.26
C LEU A 59 -6.10 -1.94 -3.53
N GLY A 60 -6.01 -2.90 -4.44
CA GLY A 60 -5.40 -2.69 -5.75
C GLY A 60 -6.27 -1.88 -6.71
N GLU A 61 -7.59 -1.93 -6.58
CA GLU A 61 -8.48 -1.00 -7.29
C GLU A 61 -8.29 0.43 -6.80
N ILE A 62 -8.24 0.64 -5.49
CA ILE A 62 -7.93 1.94 -4.87
C ILE A 62 -6.58 2.47 -5.37
N ALA A 63 -5.54 1.64 -5.35
CA ALA A 63 -4.21 2.00 -5.86
C ALA A 63 -4.27 2.54 -7.29
N ARG A 64 -4.94 1.81 -8.20
CA ARG A 64 -5.10 2.23 -9.59
C ARG A 64 -5.92 3.51 -9.74
N ARG A 65 -7.00 3.69 -8.96
CA ARG A 65 -7.79 4.94 -8.97
C ARG A 65 -6.98 6.14 -8.49
N CYS A 66 -6.08 5.94 -7.53
CA CYS A 66 -5.16 6.96 -7.03
C CYS A 66 -3.92 7.17 -7.92
N GLY A 67 -3.77 6.41 -9.00
CA GLY A 67 -2.64 6.52 -9.93
C GLY A 67 -1.31 6.07 -9.34
N VAL A 68 -1.31 5.11 -8.40
CA VAL A 68 -0.11 4.52 -7.83
C VAL A 68 0.02 3.05 -8.23
N GLU A 69 1.23 2.52 -8.15
CA GLU A 69 1.51 1.12 -8.46
C GLU A 69 0.89 0.17 -7.42
N VAL A 70 0.73 -1.10 -7.79
CA VAL A 70 0.29 -2.14 -6.87
C VAL A 70 1.10 -3.42 -7.06
N PHE A 71 1.51 -4.02 -5.95
CA PHE A 71 2.16 -5.31 -5.92
C PHE A 71 1.39 -6.27 -5.01
N TYR A 72 1.06 -7.43 -5.57
CA TYR A 72 0.43 -8.54 -4.86
C TYR A 72 1.52 -9.56 -4.51
N GLY A 73 1.80 -9.74 -3.22
CA GLY A 73 2.82 -10.67 -2.75
C GLY A 73 2.32 -11.56 -1.61
N SER A 74 3.25 -12.22 -0.93
CA SER A 74 2.95 -13.16 0.16
C SER A 74 1.94 -12.58 1.15
N GLU A 75 0.90 -13.33 1.50
CA GLU A 75 -0.05 -12.92 2.53
C GLU A 75 0.62 -12.93 3.90
N ASP A 76 1.36 -13.99 4.21
CA ASP A 76 1.85 -14.26 5.56
C ASP A 76 3.24 -13.67 5.83
N ASP A 77 4.06 -13.52 4.80
CA ASP A 77 5.42 -12.98 4.92
C ASP A 77 5.50 -11.55 4.37
N LYS A 78 5.46 -10.58 5.29
CA LYS A 78 5.60 -9.16 4.96
C LYS A 78 6.98 -8.85 4.35
N LEU A 79 8.04 -9.44 4.89
CA LEU A 79 9.42 -9.12 4.48
C LEU A 79 9.69 -9.64 3.07
N ASP A 80 9.24 -10.86 2.76
CA ASP A 80 9.28 -11.37 1.39
C ASP A 80 8.45 -10.49 0.46
N ARG A 81 7.23 -10.12 0.85
CA ARG A 81 6.39 -9.21 0.04
C ARG A 81 7.11 -7.90 -0.29
N TYR A 82 7.79 -7.27 0.67
CA TYR A 82 8.55 -6.04 0.41
C TYR A 82 9.78 -6.29 -0.46
N LEU A 83 10.50 -7.40 -0.24
CA LEU A 83 11.66 -7.77 -1.04
C LEU A 83 11.28 -8.03 -2.51
N GLN A 84 10.20 -8.76 -2.75
CA GLN A 84 9.72 -9.04 -4.11
C GLN A 84 9.17 -7.76 -4.78
N ALA A 85 8.48 -6.89 -4.03
CA ALA A 85 8.05 -5.59 -4.53
C ALA A 85 9.26 -4.72 -4.94
N ALA A 86 10.30 -4.66 -4.09
CA ALA A 86 11.52 -3.93 -4.39
C ALA A 86 12.22 -4.46 -5.64
N ARG A 87 12.31 -5.79 -5.80
CA ARG A 87 12.86 -6.43 -7.01
C ARG A 87 12.03 -6.13 -8.25
N HIS A 88 10.70 -6.24 -8.14
CA HIS A 88 9.77 -6.03 -9.24
C HIS A 88 9.83 -4.59 -9.77
N PHE A 89 9.88 -3.61 -8.87
CA PHE A 89 9.91 -2.19 -9.26
C PHE A 89 11.32 -1.60 -9.37
N HIS A 90 12.37 -2.41 -9.19
CA HIS A 90 13.77 -1.98 -9.17
C HIS A 90 14.06 -0.86 -8.16
N VAL A 91 13.51 -0.97 -6.95
CA VAL A 91 13.71 -0.02 -5.84
C VAL A 91 14.95 -0.42 -5.04
N ASP A 92 15.85 0.55 -4.83
CA ASP A 92 17.09 0.38 -4.07
C ASP A 92 16.91 0.75 -2.59
N LEU A 93 16.05 1.72 -2.31
CA LEU A 93 15.72 2.21 -0.96
C LEU A 93 14.20 2.18 -0.78
N ALA A 94 13.71 1.37 0.16
CA ALA A 94 12.29 1.24 0.43
C ALA A 94 11.91 1.91 1.76
N VAL A 95 10.92 2.79 1.73
CA VAL A 95 10.24 3.31 2.92
C VAL A 95 8.93 2.55 3.08
N ILE A 96 8.78 1.82 4.18
CA ILE A 96 7.55 1.08 4.46
C ILE A 96 6.61 1.96 5.29
N VAL A 97 5.37 2.09 4.84
CA VAL A 97 4.29 2.78 5.55
C VAL A 97 3.19 1.76 5.84
N ASP A 98 2.78 1.64 7.09
CA ASP A 98 1.70 0.74 7.47
C ASP A 98 0.33 1.35 7.11
N GLY A 99 -0.58 0.51 6.61
CA GLY A 99 -1.91 0.90 6.12
C GLY A 99 -2.91 1.39 7.19
N ASP A 100 -2.47 1.60 8.42
CA ASP A 100 -3.30 2.02 9.54
C ASP A 100 -2.86 3.30 10.26
N ASP A 101 -1.96 4.08 9.64
CA ASP A 101 -1.47 5.38 10.11
C ASP A 101 -1.94 6.56 9.23
N PRO A 102 -3.26 6.84 9.10
CA PRO A 102 -3.81 7.86 8.18
C PRO A 102 -3.37 9.31 8.43
#